data_AF-A0A2V7IAV7-F1
#
_entry.id   AF-A0A2V7IAV7-F1
#
_cell.length_a   1.000
_cell.length_b   1.000
_cell.length_c   1.000
_cell.angle_alpha   90.00
_cell.angle_beta   90.00
_cell.angle_gamma   90.00
#
_symmetry.space_group_name_H-M   'P 1'
#
loop_
_entity.id
_entity.type
_entity.pdbx_description
1 polymer ?
#
loop_
_entity_poly.entity_id
_entity_poly.type
_entity_poly.pdbx_seq_one_letter_code
_entity_poly.pdbx_strand_id
1 'polypeptide(L)' 'RAKRVVRVATLTDRRGPGADAARLYEDLTPPPPPREARIPPPAYRPPGSGRPTKRERRLMDRLTSG' A
#
# COMPACT_ATOMS: atom_id res chain seq x y z
N ARG A 1 -9.89 -7.42 -8.72
CA ARG A 1 -8.93 -8.53 -8.46
C ARG A 1 -8.17 -8.81 -9.75
N ALA A 2 -6.86 -9.07 -9.70
CA ALA A 2 -6.12 -9.47 -10.89
C ALA A 2 -6.62 -10.82 -11.42
N LYS A 3 -6.68 -11.00 -12.74
CA LYS A 3 -6.98 -12.28 -13.39
C LYS A 3 -5.78 -13.21 -13.20
N ARG A 4 -6.02 -14.47 -12.83
CA ARG A 4 -5.00 -15.52 -12.77
C ARG A 4 -5.18 -16.48 -13.94
N VAL A 5 -4.06 -16.94 -14.50
CA VAL A 5 -4.04 -17.97 -15.55
C VAL A 5 -3.25 -19.13 -14.99
N VAL A 6 -3.89 -20.29 -14.83
CA VAL A 6 -3.26 -21.47 -14.22
C VAL A 6 -3.44 -22.68 -15.13
N ARG A 7 -2.43 -23.54 -15.17
CA ARG A 7 -2.51 -24.85 -15.81
C ARG A 7 -2.80 -25.90 -14.75
N VAL A 8 -3.79 -26.77 -15.01
CA VAL A 8 -4.11 -27.89 -14.11
C VAL A 8 -3.01 -28.93 -14.23
N ALA A 9 -2.36 -29.27 -13.11
CA ALA A 9 -1.31 -30.29 -13.08
C ALA A 9 -1.88 -31.66 -12.67
N THR A 10 -2.70 -31.68 -11.62
CA THR A 10 -3.31 -32.91 -11.07
C THR A 10 -4.71 -32.63 -10.52
N LEU A 11 -5.57 -33.65 -10.55
CA LEU A 11 -6.90 -33.57 -9.95
C LEU A 11 -6.89 -34.13 -8.52
N THR A 12 -7.78 -33.61 -7.68
CA THR A 12 -8.02 -34.11 -6.32
C THR A 12 -9.52 -34.14 -6.05
N ASP A 13 -9.97 -35.14 -5.31
CA ASP A 13 -11.39 -35.32 -4.97
C ASP A 13 -11.81 -34.47 -3.76
N ARG A 14 -10.83 -33.98 -2.96
CA ARG A 14 -11.09 -33.25 -1.72
C ARG A 14 -10.31 -31.96 -1.65
N ARG A 15 -10.91 -30.96 -1.00
CA ARG A 15 -10.25 -29.68 -0.69
C ARG A 15 -9.24 -29.87 0.44
N GLY A 16 -7.98 -29.57 0.16
CA GLY A 16 -6.88 -29.65 1.12
C GLY A 16 -6.35 -28.29 1.61
N PRO A 17 -5.30 -28.30 2.45
CA PRO A 17 -4.56 -27.11 2.88
C PRO A 17 -3.92 -26.36 1.71
N GLY A 18 -3.56 -25.09 1.93
CA GLY A 18 -2.97 -24.23 0.90
C GLY A 18 -1.67 -24.76 0.30
N ALA A 19 -0.83 -25.41 1.10
CA ALA A 19 0.44 -25.99 0.65
C ALA A 19 0.23 -27.14 -0.35
N ASP A 20 -0.76 -28.02 -0.09
CA ASP A 20 -1.07 -29.12 -1.00
C ASP A 20 -1.79 -28.63 -2.26
N ALA A 21 -2.69 -27.65 -2.11
CA ALA A 21 -3.39 -27.05 -3.24
C ALA A 21 -2.42 -26.35 -4.22
N ALA A 22 -1.32 -25.76 -3.73
CA ALA A 22 -0.30 -25.14 -4.56
C ALA A 22 0.43 -26.13 -5.48
N ARG A 23 0.40 -27.43 -5.18
CA ARG A 23 0.99 -28.48 -6.02
C ARG A 23 0.07 -28.94 -7.16
N LEU A 24 -1.23 -28.61 -7.10
CA LEU A 24 -2.22 -29.09 -8.06
C LEU A 24 -2.27 -28.29 -9.36
N TYR A 25 -1.62 -27.12 -9.40
CA TYR A 25 -1.62 -26.24 -10.55
C TYR A 25 -0.28 -25.53 -10.71
N GLU A 26 0.01 -25.11 -11.94
CA GLU A 26 1.12 -24.23 -12.26
C GLU A 26 0.57 -22.83 -12.56
N ASP A 27 1.17 -21.80 -11.95
CA ASP A 27 0.77 -20.41 -12.17
C ASP A 27 1.47 -19.85 -13.41
N LEU A 28 0.67 -19.59 -14.45
CA LEU A 28 1.09 -18.98 -15.71
C LEU A 28 0.59 -17.53 -15.82
N THR A 29 0.24 -16.91 -14.69
CA THR A 29 -0.23 -15.53 -14.67
C THR A 29 0.89 -14.62 -15.17
N PRO A 30 0.65 -13.84 -16.25
CA PRO A 30 1.67 -12.93 -16.74
C PRO A 30 2.03 -11.92 -15.65
N PRO A 31 3.29 -11.49 -15.56
CA PRO A 31 3.68 -10.47 -14.59
C PRO A 31 2.81 -9.22 -14.81
N PRO A 32 2.36 -8.56 -13.72
CA PRO A 32 1.62 -7.32 -13.86
C PRO A 32 2.48 -6.32 -14.64
N PRO A 33 1.86 -5.44 -15.46
CA PRO A 33 2.62 -4.39 -16.12
C PRO A 33 3.43 -3.63 -15.07
N PRO A 34 4.67 -3.21 -15.40
CA PRO A 34 5.50 -2.47 -14.48
C PRO A 34 4.67 -1.30 -13.96
N ARG A 35 4.58 -1.20 -12.63
CA ARG A 35 3.93 -0.05 -12.02
C ARG A 35 4.71 1.16 -12.52
N GLU A 36 4.07 2.05 -13.28
CA GLU A 36 4.61 3.38 -13.47
C GLU A 36 4.96 3.87 -12.07
N ALA A 37 6.22 4.23 -11.85
CA ALA A 37 6.69 4.80 -10.61
C ALA A 37 6.12 6.21 -10.46
N ARG A 38 4.79 6.33 -10.44
CA ARG A 38 4.08 7.46 -9.88
C ARG A 38 4.21 7.30 -8.39
N ILE A 39 5.38 7.65 -7.88
CA ILE A 39 5.47 8.13 -6.50
C ILE A 39 4.63 9.41 -6.55
N PRO A 40 3.40 9.42 -6.00
CA PRO A 40 2.66 10.67 -5.94
C PRO A 40 3.55 11.66 -5.19
N PRO A 41 3.62 12.92 -5.62
CA PRO A 41 4.37 13.92 -4.86
C PRO A 41 3.84 13.89 -3.41
N PRO A 42 4.72 14.02 -2.41
CA PRO A 42 4.28 14.12 -1.03
C PRO A 42 3.21 15.22 -0.95
N ALA A 43 2.14 14.96 -0.20
CA ALA A 43 1.09 15.94 0.00
C ALA A 43 1.71 17.24 0.52
N TYR A 44 1.67 18.30 -0.29
CA TYR A 44 2.19 19.60 0.10
C TYR A 44 1.30 20.18 1.20
N ARG A 45 1.90 20.52 2.33
CA ARG A 45 1.25 21.26 3.41
C ARG A 45 2.02 22.56 3.61
N PRO A 46 1.37 23.74 3.55
CA PRO A 46 2.06 24.97 3.83
C PRO A 46 2.60 24.96 5.28
N PRO A 47 3.79 25.54 5.52
CA PRO A 47 4.32 25.68 6.88
C PRO A 47 3.30 26.44 7.74
N GLY A 48 2.97 25.90 8.91
CA GLY A 48 1.93 26.45 9.79
C GLY A 48 0.52 25.88 9.60
N SER A 49 0.27 25.00 8.61
CA SER A 49 -1.05 24.36 8.38
C SER A 49 -1.44 23.29 9.41
N GLY A 50 -0.86 23.34 10.62
CA GLY A 50 -1.02 22.34 11.66
C GLY A 50 -0.37 22.83 12.93
N ARG A 51 0.70 22.16 13.36
CA ARG A 51 1.48 22.61 14.52
C ARG A 51 2.08 24.00 14.24
N PRO A 52 1.85 24.98 15.13
CA PRO A 52 2.43 26.31 15.03
C PRO A 52 3.95 26.26 14.83
N THR A 53 4.46 27.13 13.96
CA THR A 53 5.89 27.37 13.81
C THR A 53 6.50 27.96 15.10
N LYS A 54 7.83 27.93 15.22
CA LYS A 54 8.54 28.51 16.38
C LYS A 54 8.20 29.99 16.58
N ARG A 55 7.96 30.74 15.48
CA ARG A 55 7.57 32.16 15.51
C ARG A 55 6.14 32.31 16.04
N GLU A 56 5.18 31.55 15.51
CA GLU A 56 3.77 31.60 15.92
C GLU A 56 3.59 31.17 17.37
N ARG A 57 4.28 30.10 17.81
CA ARG A 57 4.29 29.68 19.22
C ARG A 57 4.75 30.81 20.14
N ARG A 58 5.86 31.48 19.81
CA ARG A 58 6.38 32.62 20.59
C ARG A 58 5.45 33.84 20.58
N LEU A 59 4.59 33.99 19.57
CA LEU A 59 3.60 35.07 19.51
C LEU A 59 2.39 34.73 20.40
N MET A 60 1.92 33.48 20.37
CA MET A 60 0.87 33.01 21.28
C MET A 60 1.32 33.04 22.73
N ASP A 61 2.54 32.53 23.03
CA ASP A 61 3.12 32.57 24.38
C ASP A 61 3.10 34.01 24.95
N ARG A 62 3.43 35.01 24.13
CA ARG A 62 3.42 36.44 24.51
C ARG A 62 2.03 37.02 24.71
N LEU A 63 1.02 36.52 24.01
CA LEU A 63 -0.36 36.97 24.12
C LEU A 63 -1.07 36.34 25.33
N THR A 64 -0.70 35.10 25.69
CA THR A 64 -1.33 34.35 26.79
C THR A 64 -0.64 34.58 28.14
N SER A 65 0.59 35.09 28.18
CA SER A 65 1.33 35.39 29.42
C SER A 65 0.96 36.74 30.06
N GLY A 66 -0.32 37.09 30.08
CA GLY A 66 -0.88 38.27 30.75
C GLY A 66 -1.71 37.86 31.96
#